data_AF-A0A418FV52-F1
#
_entry.id   AF-A0A418FV52-F1
#
_cell.length_a   1.000
_cell.length_b   1.000
_cell.length_c   1.000
_cell.angle_alpha   90.00
_cell.angle_beta   90.00
_cell.angle_gamma   90.00
#
_symmetry.space_group_name_H-M   'P 1'
#
loop_
_entity.id
_entity.type
_entity.pdbx_description
1 polymer ?
#
loop_
_entity_poly.entity_id
_entity_poly.type
_entity_poly.pdbx_seq_one_letter_code
_entity_poly.pdbx_strand_id
1 'polypeptide(L)'
;MVLFGLPPTWAQAKIKMNDVNFLQQIKTFDKDSIRDKTLSALKKFTSKEMFKSETVKKVSSAAGALCSWVLAMEVYSSVFRLVAPKREVLKKSQQALAIKQRDLQTAKNKLQDVIEKVEALKKQYDDSVSEKNALREEAEVLELKLSRATQLVSG
;
A
#
# COMPACT_ATOMS: atom_id res chain seq x y z
N MET A 1 -35.92 0.09 -13.74
CA MET A 1 -36.62 0.92 -12.74
C MET A 1 -36.05 0.74 -11.34
N VAL A 2 -35.89 -0.49 -10.85
CA VAL A 2 -35.28 -0.80 -9.55
C VAL A 2 -33.92 -0.14 -9.36
N LEU A 3 -33.01 -0.21 -10.34
CA LEU A 3 -31.69 0.46 -10.30
C LEU A 3 -31.78 1.99 -10.16
N PHE A 4 -32.82 2.62 -10.71
CA PHE A 4 -33.08 4.06 -10.60
C PHE A 4 -33.89 4.43 -9.35
N GLY A 5 -34.18 3.48 -8.46
CA GLY A 5 -35.01 3.70 -7.28
C GLY A 5 -36.50 3.93 -7.57
N LEU A 6 -36.96 3.66 -8.80
CA LEU A 6 -38.34 3.83 -9.22
C LEU A 6 -39.14 2.53 -9.04
N PRO A 7 -40.46 2.62 -8.79
CA PRO A 7 -41.29 1.42 -8.65
C PRO A 7 -41.32 0.61 -9.95
N PRO A 8 -41.28 -0.73 -9.89
CA PRO A 8 -41.19 -1.59 -11.06
C PRO A 8 -42.56 -1.77 -11.75
N THR A 9 -43.22 -0.67 -12.12
CA THR A 9 -44.50 -0.69 -12.84
C THR A 9 -44.29 -0.42 -14.33
N TRP A 10 -45.17 -0.98 -15.17
CA TRP A 10 -45.12 -0.75 -16.63
C TRP A 10 -45.24 0.74 -16.99
N ALA A 11 -46.12 1.47 -16.32
CA ALA A 11 -46.32 2.90 -16.56
C ALA A 11 -45.02 3.71 -16.35
N GLN A 12 -44.31 3.46 -15.25
CA GLN A 12 -43.04 4.13 -14.95
C GLN A 12 -41.91 3.68 -15.88
N ALA A 13 -41.90 2.40 -16.26
CA ALA A 13 -40.94 1.89 -17.24
C ALA A 13 -41.11 2.58 -18.59
N LYS A 14 -42.35 2.74 -19.07
CA LYS A 14 -42.67 3.42 -20.33
C LYS A 14 -42.25 4.89 -20.31
N ILE A 15 -42.56 5.61 -19.22
CA ILE A 15 -42.14 7.01 -19.05
C ILE A 15 -40.62 7.13 -19.11
N LYS A 16 -39.91 6.26 -18.38
CA LYS A 16 -38.46 6.34 -18.28
C LYS A 16 -37.74 5.93 -19.56
N MET A 17 -38.29 4.98 -20.32
CA MET A 17 -37.73 4.60 -21.63
C MET A 17 -38.01 5.65 -22.71
N ASN A 18 -39.07 6.45 -22.56
CA ASN A 18 -39.37 7.57 -23.44
C ASN A 18 -38.56 8.85 -23.12
N ASP A 19 -37.80 8.86 -22.02
CA ASP A 19 -36.90 9.95 -21.68
C ASP A 19 -35.73 10.00 -22.69
N VAL A 20 -35.58 11.14 -23.37
CA VAL A 20 -34.50 11.39 -24.33
C VAL A 20 -33.10 11.19 -23.73
N ASN A 21 -32.96 11.37 -22.41
CA ASN A 21 -31.69 11.22 -21.70
C ASN A 21 -31.46 9.81 -21.14
N PHE A 22 -32.37 8.86 -21.35
CA PHE A 22 -32.31 7.53 -20.75
C PHE A 22 -30.99 6.81 -21.02
N LEU A 23 -30.49 6.85 -22.26
CA LEU A 23 -29.22 6.22 -22.64
C LEU A 23 -28.01 6.89 -21.96
N GLN A 24 -28.03 8.21 -21.79
CA GLN A 24 -26.96 8.91 -21.07
C GLN A 24 -26.95 8.54 -19.60
N GLN A 25 -28.13 8.50 -18.97
CA GLN A 25 -28.28 8.10 -17.57
C GLN A 25 -27.81 6.66 -17.31
N ILE A 26 -27.95 5.75 -18.28
CA ILE A 26 -27.39 4.39 -18.22
C ILE A 26 -25.86 4.41 -18.30
N LYS A 27 -25.29 5.21 -19.21
CA LYS A 27 -23.84 5.30 -19.41
C LYS A 27 -23.12 5.94 -18.22
N THR A 28 -23.70 6.99 -17.65
CA THR A 28 -23.15 7.72 -16.50
C THR A 28 -23.71 7.22 -15.18
N PHE A 29 -24.31 6.02 -15.15
CA PHE A 29 -24.91 5.48 -13.95
C PHE A 29 -23.83 5.24 -12.87
N ASP A 30 -24.10 5.75 -11.67
CA ASP A 30 -23.22 5.54 -10.53
C ASP A 30 -23.34 4.10 -10.01
N LYS A 31 -22.50 3.24 -10.56
CA LYS A 31 -22.37 1.82 -10.21
C LYS A 31 -21.89 1.59 -8.77
N ASP A 32 -21.26 2.58 -8.14
CA ASP A 32 -20.70 2.46 -6.79
C ASP A 32 -21.75 2.77 -5.71
N SER A 33 -22.81 3.52 -6.05
CA SER A 33 -23.91 3.93 -5.16
C SER A 33 -25.11 2.95 -5.12
N ILE A 34 -24.96 1.74 -5.66
CA ILE A 34 -26.03 0.73 -5.63
C ILE A 34 -26.22 0.20 -4.20
N ARG A 35 -27.34 0.58 -3.57
CA ARG A 35 -27.76 0.15 -2.22
C ARG A 35 -28.09 -1.35 -2.16
N ASP A 36 -27.89 -1.96 -0.99
CA ASP A 36 -28.17 -3.40 -0.76
C ASP A 36 -29.62 -3.76 -1.06
N LYS A 37 -30.55 -2.92 -0.62
CA LYS A 37 -31.99 -3.11 -0.88
C LYS A 37 -32.28 -3.20 -2.38
N THR A 38 -31.60 -2.39 -3.18
CA THR A 38 -31.73 -2.39 -4.65
C THR A 38 -31.15 -3.68 -5.23
N LEU A 39 -30.00 -4.13 -4.74
CA LEU A 39 -29.36 -5.37 -5.17
C LEU A 39 -30.21 -6.60 -4.84
N SER A 40 -30.75 -6.69 -3.61
CA SER A 40 -31.64 -7.78 -3.22
C SER A 40 -32.94 -7.79 -4.02
N ALA A 41 -33.49 -6.61 -4.34
CA ALA A 41 -34.65 -6.50 -5.21
C ALA A 41 -34.32 -6.94 -6.64
N LEU A 42 -33.14 -6.58 -7.14
CA LEU A 42 -32.69 -6.96 -8.48
C LEU A 42 -32.47 -8.48 -8.60
N LYS A 43 -31.86 -9.10 -7.59
CA LYS A 43 -31.59 -10.54 -7.53
C LYS A 43 -32.84 -11.40 -7.70
N LYS A 44 -34.00 -10.95 -7.22
CA LYS A 44 -35.30 -11.63 -7.39
C LYS A 44 -35.74 -11.75 -8.86
N PHE A 45 -35.26 -10.84 -9.72
CA PHE A 45 -35.56 -10.84 -11.14
C PHE A 45 -34.45 -11.50 -11.95
N THR A 46 -33.18 -11.24 -11.63
CA THR A 46 -32.02 -11.77 -12.35
C THR A 46 -31.77 -13.25 -12.10
N SER A 47 -32.26 -13.82 -10.98
CA SER A 47 -32.18 -15.26 -10.71
C SER A 47 -33.12 -16.11 -11.57
N LYS A 48 -34.06 -15.48 -12.30
CA LYS A 48 -35.01 -16.20 -13.16
C LYS A 48 -34.37 -16.49 -14.51
N GLU A 49 -34.56 -17.70 -15.01
CA GLU A 49 -34.01 -18.13 -16.31
C GLU A 49 -34.51 -17.30 -17.50
N MET A 50 -35.71 -16.71 -17.36
CA MET A 50 -36.26 -15.77 -18.34
C MET A 50 -35.49 -14.45 -18.43
N PHE A 51 -34.65 -14.13 -17.45
CA PHE A 51 -33.84 -12.91 -17.39
C PHE A 51 -32.37 -13.15 -17.81
N LYS A 52 -32.11 -14.21 -18.59
CA LYS A 52 -30.82 -14.42 -19.24
C LYS A 52 -30.72 -13.59 -20.52
N SER A 53 -29.59 -12.91 -20.71
CA SER A 53 -29.33 -12.07 -21.88
C SER A 53 -29.58 -12.83 -23.21
N GLU A 54 -29.19 -14.09 -23.28
CA GLU A 54 -29.39 -14.95 -24.47
C GLU A 54 -30.88 -15.21 -24.77
N THR A 55 -31.70 -15.43 -23.74
CA THR A 55 -33.14 -15.66 -23.90
C THR A 55 -33.84 -14.39 -24.33
N VAL A 56 -33.52 -13.24 -23.72
CA VAL A 56 -34.15 -11.95 -24.03
C VAL A 56 -33.74 -11.45 -25.41
N LYS A 57 -32.48 -11.69 -25.82
CA LYS A 57 -31.96 -11.30 -27.13
C LYS A 57 -32.71 -11.95 -28.29
N LYS A 58 -33.27 -13.15 -28.10
CA LYS A 58 -34.13 -13.83 -29.10
C LYS A 58 -35.44 -13.07 -29.38
N VAL A 59 -35.93 -12.32 -28.40
CA VAL A 59 -37.18 -11.53 -28.53
C VAL A 59 -36.87 -10.10 -29.00
N SER A 60 -35.79 -9.49 -28.50
CA SER A 60 -35.36 -8.15 -28.93
C SER A 60 -33.88 -7.93 -28.63
N SER A 61 -33.14 -7.46 -29.64
CA SER A 61 -31.72 -7.12 -29.52
C SER A 61 -31.48 -5.99 -28.50
N ALA A 62 -32.30 -4.93 -28.55
CA ALA A 62 -32.23 -3.82 -27.62
C ALA A 62 -32.57 -4.23 -26.18
N ALA A 63 -33.59 -5.08 -26.00
CA ALA A 63 -33.93 -5.62 -24.68
C ALA A 63 -32.81 -6.52 -24.13
N GLY A 64 -32.16 -7.32 -24.98
CA GLY A 64 -31.01 -8.14 -24.61
C GLY A 64 -29.81 -7.29 -24.16
N ALA A 65 -29.53 -6.18 -24.84
CA ALA A 65 -28.45 -5.25 -24.44
C ALA A 65 -28.71 -4.63 -23.06
N LEU A 66 -29.94 -4.18 -22.80
CA LEU A 66 -30.33 -3.67 -21.48
C LEU A 66 -30.27 -4.74 -20.40
N CYS A 67 -30.71 -5.97 -20.71
CA CYS A 67 -30.62 -7.11 -19.80
C CYS A 67 -29.15 -7.42 -19.42
N SER A 68 -28.26 -7.44 -20.42
CA SER A 68 -26.82 -7.63 -20.21
C SER A 68 -26.23 -6.54 -19.33
N TRP A 69 -26.59 -5.28 -19.57
CA TRP A 69 -26.14 -4.15 -18.74
C TRP A 69 -26.58 -4.30 -17.28
N VAL A 70 -27.84 -4.66 -17.03
CA VAL A 70 -28.37 -4.88 -15.67
C VAL A 70 -27.61 -6.01 -14.94
N LEU A 71 -27.35 -7.13 -15.64
CA LEU A 71 -26.57 -8.24 -15.09
C LEU A 71 -25.13 -7.82 -14.76
N ALA A 72 -24.50 -7.04 -15.65
CA ALA A 72 -23.17 -6.48 -15.40
C ALA A 72 -23.14 -5.57 -14.16
N MET A 73 -24.18 -4.74 -13.96
CA MET A 73 -24.30 -3.89 -12.77
C MET A 73 -24.48 -4.70 -11.47
N GLU A 74 -25.24 -5.81 -11.51
CA GLU A 74 -25.39 -6.71 -10.36
C GLU A 74 -24.05 -7.34 -9.96
N VAL A 75 -23.34 -7.91 -10.94
CA VAL A 75 -22.02 -8.53 -10.73
C VAL A 75 -21.04 -7.50 -10.20
N TYR A 76 -21.00 -6.31 -10.82
CA TYR A 76 -20.14 -5.22 -10.39
C TYR A 76 -20.39 -4.84 -8.93
N SER A 77 -21.66 -4.60 -8.54
CA SER A 77 -22.01 -4.21 -7.17
C SER A 77 -21.63 -5.28 -6.15
N SER A 78 -21.85 -6.56 -6.49
CA SER A 78 -21.49 -7.69 -5.63
C SER A 78 -19.97 -7.79 -5.42
N VAL A 79 -19.19 -7.64 -6.48
CA VAL A 79 -17.72 -7.65 -6.42
C VAL A 79 -17.20 -6.41 -5.71
N PHE A 80 -17.76 -5.23 -5.99
CA PHE A 80 -17.38 -3.98 -5.34
C PHE A 80 -17.51 -4.07 -3.82
N ARG A 81 -18.59 -4.67 -3.30
CA ARG A 81 -18.79 -4.89 -1.87
C ARG A 81 -17.75 -5.81 -1.24
N LEU A 82 -17.31 -6.83 -1.96
CA LEU A 82 -16.25 -7.73 -1.51
C LEU A 82 -14.88 -7.06 -1.54
N VAL A 83 -14.64 -6.22 -2.55
CA VAL A 83 -13.34 -5.59 -2.82
C VAL A 83 -13.14 -4.30 -2.02
N ALA A 84 -14.19 -3.53 -1.74
CA ALA A 84 -14.13 -2.29 -0.96
C ALA A 84 -13.44 -2.45 0.40
N PRO A 85 -13.81 -3.39 1.28
CA PRO A 85 -13.13 -3.57 2.56
C PRO A 85 -11.67 -4.01 2.37
N LYS A 86 -11.39 -4.84 1.36
CA LYS A 86 -10.01 -5.26 1.04
C LYS A 86 -9.15 -4.09 0.58
N ARG A 87 -9.70 -3.17 -0.22
CA ARG A 87 -9.00 -1.95 -0.65
C ARG A 87 -8.71 -1.02 0.52
N GLU A 88 -9.65 -0.85 1.44
CA GLU A 88 -9.43 -0.04 2.64
C GLU A 88 -8.36 -0.65 3.56
N VAL A 89 -8.39 -1.97 3.78
CA VAL A 89 -7.34 -2.67 4.53
C VAL A 89 -5.99 -2.53 3.83
N LEU A 90 -5.94 -2.74 2.52
CA LEU A 90 -4.71 -2.59 1.73
C LEU A 90 -4.13 -1.18 1.89
N LYS A 91 -4.96 -0.15 1.75
CA LYS A 91 -4.55 1.25 1.90
C LYS A 91 -3.96 1.52 3.28
N LYS A 92 -4.63 1.05 4.35
CA LYS A 92 -4.12 1.18 5.72
C LYS A 92 -2.78 0.46 5.92
N SER A 93 -2.67 -0.78 5.43
CA SER A 93 -1.44 -1.57 5.54
C SER A 93 -0.28 -0.95 4.76
N GLN A 94 -0.54 -0.41 3.56
CA GLN A 94 0.46 0.30 2.76
C GLN A 94 0.95 1.58 3.46
N GLN A 95 0.05 2.34 4.08
CA GLN A 95 0.41 3.50 4.89
C GLN A 95 1.29 3.11 6.09
N ALA A 96 0.90 2.06 6.82
CA ALA A 96 1.68 1.56 7.94
C ALA A 96 3.07 1.07 7.51
N LEU A 97 3.15 0.34 6.39
CA LEU A 97 4.42 -0.12 5.81
C LEU A 97 5.33 1.05 5.46
N ALA A 98 4.80 2.08 4.81
CA ALA A 98 5.58 3.26 4.43
C ALA A 98 6.15 4.01 5.65
N ILE A 99 5.42 4.05 6.76
CA ILE A 99 5.91 4.61 8.03
C ILE A 99 7.06 3.75 8.56
N LYS A 100 6.86 2.43 8.68
CA LYS A 100 7.88 1.51 9.20
C LYS A 100 9.15 1.48 8.35
N GLN A 101 9.03 1.60 7.04
CA GLN A 101 10.19 1.70 6.15
C GLN A 101 11.00 2.99 6.38
N ARG A 102 10.33 4.13 6.63
CA ARG A 102 11.02 5.38 7.00
C ARG A 102 11.72 5.26 8.35
N ASP A 103 11.08 4.67 9.34
CA ASP A 103 11.66 4.44 10.65
C ASP A 103 12.90 3.53 10.54
N LEU A 104 12.79 2.45 9.77
CA LEU A 104 13.90 1.53 9.50
C LEU A 104 15.08 2.23 8.83
N GLN A 105 14.82 3.05 7.81
CA GLN A 105 15.88 3.79 7.13
C GLN A 105 16.58 4.77 8.07
N THR A 106 15.82 5.45 8.92
CA THR A 106 16.37 6.36 9.93
C THR A 106 17.24 5.60 10.93
N ALA A 107 16.80 4.43 11.39
CA ALA A 107 17.57 3.58 12.30
C ALA A 107 18.86 3.05 11.65
N LYS A 108 18.79 2.64 10.38
CA LYS A 108 19.98 2.20 9.61
C LYS A 108 21.01 3.31 9.45
N ASN A 109 20.57 4.53 9.13
CA ASN A 109 21.47 5.67 9.01
C ASN A 109 22.16 5.97 10.35
N LYS A 110 21.41 5.99 11.46
CA LYS A 110 22.00 6.18 12.80
C LYS A 110 23.00 5.07 13.15
N LEU A 111 22.71 3.83 12.77
CA LEU A 111 23.62 2.72 13.00
C LEU A 111 24.93 2.91 12.23
N GLN A 112 24.83 3.32 10.96
CA GLN A 112 26.00 3.62 10.14
C GLN A 112 26.87 4.72 10.76
N ASP A 113 26.26 5.82 11.20
CA ASP A 113 26.98 6.93 11.86
C ASP A 113 27.72 6.46 13.12
N VAL A 114 27.13 5.54 13.89
CA VAL A 114 27.75 4.99 15.10
C VAL A 114 28.91 4.06 14.74
N ILE A 115 28.75 3.21 13.72
CA ILE A 115 29.82 2.30 13.25
C ILE A 115 31.03 3.13 12.82
N GLU A 116 30.83 4.17 12.02
CA GLU A 116 31.90 5.05 11.55
C GLU A 116 32.64 5.74 12.72
N LYS A 117 31.89 6.20 13.74
CA LYS A 117 32.50 6.79 14.94
C LYS A 117 33.30 5.77 15.75
N VAL A 118 32.80 4.55 15.88
CA VAL A 118 33.51 3.48 16.60
C VAL A 118 34.80 3.12 15.87
N GLU A 119 34.77 3.01 14.53
CA GLU A 119 35.96 2.75 13.73
C GLU A 119 37.00 3.88 13.86
N ALA A 120 36.56 5.14 13.80
CA ALA A 120 37.44 6.29 13.99
C ALA A 120 38.08 6.32 15.39
N LEU A 121 37.30 6.08 16.45
CA LEU A 121 37.80 6.01 17.82
C LEU A 121 38.76 4.84 18.02
N LYS A 122 38.46 3.68 17.43
CA LYS A 122 39.34 2.52 17.48
C LYS A 122 40.68 2.83 16.83
N LYS A 123 40.68 3.49 15.67
CA LYS A 123 41.91 3.92 15.00
C LYS A 123 42.72 4.89 15.86
N GLN A 124 42.08 5.92 16.43
CA GLN A 124 42.75 6.87 17.32
C GLN A 124 43.33 6.19 18.56
N TYR A 125 42.62 5.22 19.12
CA TYR A 125 43.10 4.43 20.25
C TYR A 125 44.34 3.60 19.87
N ASP A 126 44.30 2.90 18.74
CA ASP A 126 45.40 2.06 18.27
C ASP A 126 46.65 2.93 17.96
N ASP A 127 46.47 4.08 17.32
CA ASP A 127 47.54 5.05 17.04
C ASP A 127 48.16 5.59 18.35
N SER A 128 47.33 6.00 19.32
CA SER A 128 47.81 6.53 20.61
C SER A 128 48.51 5.46 21.46
N VAL A 129 48.03 4.22 21.44
CA VAL A 129 48.71 3.10 22.12
C VAL A 129 50.06 2.81 21.48
N SER A 130 50.14 2.86 20.14
CA SER A 130 51.40 2.69 19.41
C SER A 130 52.43 3.77 19.80
N GLU A 131 52.02 5.04 19.76
CA GLU A 131 52.88 6.18 20.15
C GLU A 131 53.33 6.08 21.61
N LYS A 132 52.41 5.77 22.53
CA LYS A 132 52.73 5.57 23.95
C LYS A 132 53.78 4.46 24.13
N ASN A 133 53.65 3.36 23.40
CA ASN A 133 54.60 2.25 23.49
C ASN A 133 55.97 2.63 22.91
N ALA A 134 56.01 3.37 21.80
CA ALA A 134 57.25 3.86 21.21
C ALA A 134 57.99 4.84 22.15
N LEU A 135 57.29 5.83 22.71
CA LEU A 135 57.86 6.77 23.68
C LEU A 135 58.36 6.08 24.95
N ARG A 136 57.65 5.04 25.40
CA ARG A 136 58.08 4.23 26.54
C ARG A 136 59.40 3.50 26.24
N GLU A 137 59.51 2.89 25.07
CA GLU A 137 60.73 2.19 24.66
C GLU A 137 61.92 3.15 24.52
N GLU A 138 61.70 4.35 23.96
CA GLU A 138 62.71 5.42 23.91
C GLU A 138 63.14 5.88 25.31
N ALA A 139 62.19 6.04 26.24
CA ALA A 139 62.48 6.43 27.62
C ALA A 139 63.30 5.36 28.35
N GLU A 140 62.94 4.08 28.20
CA GLU A 140 63.69 2.95 28.78
C GLU A 140 65.13 2.91 28.23
N VAL A 141 65.32 3.14 26.93
CA VAL A 141 66.66 3.24 26.31
C VAL A 141 67.45 4.43 26.85
N LEU A 142 66.81 5.59 27.05
CA LEU A 142 67.45 6.79 27.58
C LEU A 142 67.88 6.61 29.03
N GLU A 143 67.01 6.06 29.88
CA GLU A 143 67.34 5.73 31.27
C GLU A 143 68.56 4.80 31.36
N LEU A 144 68.62 3.79 30.49
CA LEU A 144 69.71 2.83 30.46
C LEU A 144 71.04 3.50 30.03
N LYS A 145 70.99 4.41 29.06
CA LYS A 145 72.16 5.23 28.67
C LYS A 145 72.59 6.16 29.80
N LEU A 146 71.64 6.79 30.50
CA LEU A 146 71.91 7.73 31.58
C LEU A 146 72.53 7.02 32.79
N SER A 147 71.98 5.86 33.19
CA SER A 147 72.56 5.00 34.22
C SER A 147 74.01 4.59 33.91
N ARG A 148 74.31 4.22 32.65
CA ARG A 148 75.67 3.88 32.21
C ARG A 148 76.60 5.09 32.31
N ALA A 149 76.15 6.26 31.87
CA ALA A 149 76.92 7.50 31.97
C ALA A 149 77.21 7.88 33.43
N THR A 150 76.24 7.73 34.33
CA THR A 150 76.44 7.99 35.77
C THR A 150 77.46 7.04 36.38
N GLN A 151 77.40 5.74 36.07
CA GLN A 151 78.39 4.76 36.54
C GLN A 151 79.83 5.09 36.08
N LEU A 152 79.98 5.60 34.86
CA LEU A 152 81.26 6.05 34.30
C LEU A 152 81.83 7.31 34.97
N VAL A 153 80.98 8.16 35.53
CA VAL A 153 81.39 9.43 36.18
C VAL A 153 81.64 9.23 37.68
N SER A 154 80.95 8.30 38.33
CA SER A 154 81.10 8.04 39.78
C SER A 154 82.15 6.99 40.15
N GLY A 155 82.71 6.28 39.16
CA GLY A 155 83.81 5.32 39.33
C GLY A 155 85.15 5.94 38.94
#